data_AF-A0A553WJ01-F1
#
_entry.id   AF-A0A553WJ01-F1
#
_cell.length_a   1.000
_cell.length_b   1.000
_cell.length_c   1.000
_cell.angle_alpha   90.00
_cell.angle_beta   90.00
_cell.angle_gamma   90.00
#
_symmetry.space_group_name_H-M   'P 1'
#
loop_
_entity.id
_entity.type
_entity.pdbx_description
1 polymer ?
#
loop_
_entity_poly.entity_id
_entity_poly.type
_entity_poly.pdbx_seq_one_letter_code
_entity_poly.pdbx_strand_id
1 'polypeptide(L)'
;MTLPVTAFVAAICAIMLLITAIDTVRHRMRAKVAFGDNADQGIISASRSHGNLAEHAPIVILLLAFLEMSRANHMGLMAIGALFLAGRISHIIGLYAKVEPGKPPLPRSIGVILTWLTLAILSGWTIGLLAVSN
;
A
#
# COMPACT_ATOMS: atom_id res chain seq x y z
N MET A 1 -7.71 -1.44 24.64
CA MET A 1 -8.68 -0.90 23.67
C MET A 1 -8.55 -1.69 22.39
N THR A 2 -9.64 -2.00 21.69
CA THR A 2 -9.59 -2.66 20.38
C THR A 2 -9.29 -1.61 19.30
N LEU A 3 -8.55 -1.99 18.25
CA LEU A 3 -8.22 -1.15 17.09
C LEU A 3 -8.87 -1.72 15.83
N PRO A 4 -10.22 -1.73 15.73
CA PRO A 4 -10.93 -2.43 14.67
C PRO A 4 -10.55 -1.93 13.26
N VAL A 5 -10.39 -0.62 13.07
CA VAL A 5 -10.07 -0.05 11.73
C VAL A 5 -8.65 -0.44 11.34
N THR A 6 -7.70 -0.21 12.25
CA THR A 6 -6.30 -0.56 12.03
C THR A 6 -6.12 -2.05 11.78
N ALA A 7 -6.75 -2.90 12.60
CA ALA A 7 -6.66 -4.35 12.46
C ALA A 7 -7.23 -4.84 11.12
N PHE A 8 -8.35 -4.26 10.68
CA PHE A 8 -8.95 -4.58 9.39
C PHE A 8 -8.04 -4.20 8.21
N VAL A 9 -7.51 -2.97 8.21
CA VAL A 9 -6.57 -2.50 7.17
C VAL A 9 -5.30 -3.36 7.17
N ALA A 10 -4.74 -3.65 8.34
CA ALA A 10 -3.55 -4.49 8.48
C ALA A 10 -3.77 -5.91 7.95
N ALA A 11 -4.91 -6.53 8.25
CA ALA A 11 -5.25 -7.87 7.78
C ALA A 11 -5.34 -7.92 6.24
N ILE A 12 -5.99 -6.93 5.62
CA ILE A 12 -6.08 -6.85 4.15
C ILE A 12 -4.68 -6.64 3.55
N CYS A 13 -3.89 -5.72 4.10
CA CYS A 13 -2.52 -5.50 3.63
C CYS A 13 -1.66 -6.75 3.75
N ALA A 14 -1.78 -7.52 4.83
CA ALA A 14 -1.06 -8.78 5.01
C ALA A 14 -1.44 -9.82 3.94
N ILE A 15 -2.73 -9.95 3.62
CA ILE A 15 -3.21 -10.82 2.53
C ILE A 15 -2.63 -10.36 1.18
N MET A 16 -2.69 -9.06 0.88
CA MET A 16 -2.12 -8.50 -0.36
C MET A 16 -0.59 -8.72 -0.45
N LEU A 17 0.11 -8.59 0.69
CA LEU A 17 1.55 -8.81 0.78
C LEU A 17 1.91 -10.27 0.52
N LEU A 18 1.12 -11.20 1.06
CA LEU A 18 1.28 -12.64 0.80
C LEU A 18 1.02 -12.98 -0.67
N ILE A 19 -0.06 -12.45 -1.27
CA ILE A 19 -0.39 -12.66 -2.68
C ILE A 19 0.76 -12.18 -3.59
N THR A 20 1.26 -10.98 -3.36
CA THR A 20 2.36 -10.41 -4.17
C THR A 20 3.70 -11.10 -3.94
N ALA A 21 3.95 -11.63 -2.73
CA ALA A 21 5.11 -12.46 -2.45
C ALA A 21 5.05 -13.79 -3.22
N ILE A 22 3.92 -14.49 -3.16
CA ILE A 22 3.69 -15.73 -3.91
C ILE A 22 3.86 -15.47 -5.41
N ASP A 23 3.32 -14.37 -5.93
CA ASP A 23 3.45 -14.04 -7.35
C ASP A 23 4.90 -13.79 -7.77
N THR A 24 5.66 -13.06 -6.94
CA THR A 24 7.10 -12.84 -7.17
C THR A 24 7.87 -14.16 -7.23
N VAL A 25 7.61 -15.09 -6.30
CA VAL A 25 8.23 -16.42 -6.30
C VAL A 25 7.84 -17.22 -7.55
N ARG A 26 6.56 -17.21 -7.94
CA ARG A 26 6.07 -17.92 -9.14
C ARG A 26 6.77 -17.43 -10.41
N HIS A 27 6.92 -16.11 -10.58
CA HIS A 27 7.61 -15.53 -11.72
C HIS A 27 9.10 -15.90 -11.75
N ARG A 28 9.79 -15.87 -10.60
CA ARG A 28 11.19 -16.29 -10.49
C ARG A 28 11.41 -17.75 -10.86
N MET A 29 10.54 -18.64 -10.37
CA MET A 29 10.61 -20.07 -10.69
C MET A 29 10.39 -20.34 -12.18
N ARG A 30 9.45 -19.63 -12.82
CA ARG A 30 9.19 -19.75 -14.26
C ARG A 30 10.36 -19.27 -15.11
N ALA A 31 10.96 -18.14 -14.75
CA ALA A 31 12.11 -17.60 -15.46
C ALA A 31 13.42 -18.34 -15.17
N LYS A 32 13.45 -19.21 -14.15
CA LYS A 32 14.64 -19.90 -13.63
C LYS A 32 15.74 -18.91 -13.21
N VAL A 33 15.34 -17.78 -12.63
CA VAL A 33 16.24 -16.69 -12.22
C VAL A 33 16.31 -16.67 -10.69
N ALA A 34 17.50 -16.98 -10.15
CA ALA A 34 17.75 -16.91 -8.71
C ALA A 34 17.92 -15.46 -8.21
N PHE A 35 18.63 -14.62 -8.97
CA PHE A 35 18.93 -13.23 -8.63
C PHE A 35 18.70 -12.30 -9.83
N GLY A 36 18.28 -11.06 -9.56
CA GLY A 36 17.92 -10.10 -10.61
C GLY A 36 16.54 -10.37 -11.22
N ASP A 37 16.28 -9.77 -12.37
CA ASP A 37 15.01 -9.85 -13.09
C ASP A 37 15.14 -10.39 -14.52
N ASN A 38 16.36 -10.52 -15.07
CA ASN A 38 16.63 -10.95 -16.45
C ASN A 38 15.79 -10.19 -17.51
N ALA A 39 15.49 -8.91 -17.24
CA ALA A 39 14.58 -8.08 -18.03
C ALA A 39 13.16 -8.67 -18.22
N ASP A 40 12.76 -9.64 -17.38
CA ASP A 40 11.42 -10.21 -17.34
C ASP A 40 10.46 -9.20 -16.69
N GLN A 41 9.57 -8.64 -17.50
CA GLN A 41 8.59 -7.64 -17.05
C GLN A 41 7.67 -8.19 -15.94
N GLY A 42 7.38 -9.49 -15.93
CA GLY A 42 6.58 -10.12 -14.89
C GLY A 42 7.30 -10.12 -13.54
N ILE A 43 8.60 -10.46 -13.51
CA ILE A 43 9.41 -10.37 -12.29
C ILE A 43 9.49 -8.93 -11.79
N ILE A 44 9.70 -7.96 -12.70
CA ILE A 44 9.77 -6.54 -12.36
C ILE A 44 8.46 -6.09 -11.71
N SER A 45 7.33 -6.34 -12.36
CA SER A 45 6.00 -5.92 -11.85
C SER A 45 5.64 -6.60 -10.54
N ALA A 46 5.90 -7.90 -10.39
CA ALA A 46 5.64 -8.64 -9.17
C ALA A 46 6.49 -8.14 -8.00
N SER A 47 7.81 -8.02 -8.23
CA SER A 47 8.75 -7.55 -7.20
C SER A 47 8.47 -6.10 -6.79
N ARG A 48 8.10 -5.22 -7.73
CA ARG A 48 7.73 -3.84 -7.42
C ARG A 48 6.38 -3.74 -6.70
N SER A 49 5.43 -4.59 -7.03
CA SER A 49 4.14 -4.65 -6.33
C SER A 49 4.33 -5.06 -4.87
N HIS A 50 5.12 -6.10 -4.64
CA HIS A 50 5.44 -6.58 -3.30
C HIS A 50 6.24 -5.55 -2.49
N GLY A 51 7.36 -5.08 -3.04
CA GLY A 51 8.24 -4.12 -2.37
C GLY A 51 7.53 -2.82 -2.01
N ASN A 52 6.73 -2.27 -2.93
CA ASN A 52 6.03 -1.02 -2.65
C ASN A 52 4.94 -1.16 -1.58
N LEU A 53 4.27 -2.32 -1.50
CA LEU A 53 3.34 -2.58 -0.41
C LEU A 53 4.08 -2.74 0.93
N ALA A 54 5.22 -3.44 0.94
CA ALA A 54 6.06 -3.62 2.13
C ALA A 54 6.64 -2.29 2.64
N GLU A 55 6.92 -1.33 1.76
CA GLU A 55 7.43 0.00 2.10
C GLU A 55 6.34 0.91 2.71
N HIS A 56 5.12 0.91 2.15
CA HIS A 56 4.09 1.87 2.53
C HIS A 56 3.07 1.36 3.55
N ALA A 57 2.72 0.06 3.54
CA ALA A 57 1.70 -0.46 4.45
C ALA A 57 2.08 -0.34 5.94
N PRO A 58 3.31 -0.67 6.38
CA PRO A 58 3.65 -0.62 7.80
C PRO A 58 3.49 0.78 8.40
N ILE A 59 3.98 1.81 7.70
CA ILE A 59 3.89 3.19 8.19
C ILE A 59 2.44 3.69 8.24
N VAL A 60 1.59 3.33 7.27
CA VAL A 60 0.17 3.69 7.29
C VAL A 60 -0.57 2.99 8.43
N ILE A 61 -0.30 1.69 8.64
CA ILE A 61 -0.89 0.92 9.75
C ILE A 61 -0.49 1.53 11.10
N LEU A 62 0.77 1.93 11.27
CA LEU A 62 1.24 2.59 12.49
C LEU A 62 0.53 3.92 12.76
N LEU A 63 0.40 4.78 11.73
CA LEU A 63 -0.30 6.06 11.87
C LEU A 63 -1.79 5.88 12.18
N LEU A 64 -2.45 4.90 11.54
CA LEU A 64 -3.83 4.53 11.89
C LEU A 64 -3.94 4.08 13.34
N ALA A 65 -3.02 3.23 13.80
CA ALA A 65 -2.99 2.74 15.18
C ALA A 65 -2.90 3.89 16.18
N PHE A 66 -1.97 4.84 15.96
CA PHE A 66 -1.80 5.99 16.86
C PHE A 66 -3.05 6.87 16.93
N LEU A 67 -3.68 7.16 15.79
CA LEU A 67 -4.90 7.96 15.75
C LEU A 67 -6.09 7.23 16.39
N GLU A 68 -6.25 5.92 16.12
CA GLU A 68 -7.33 5.12 16.68
C GLU A 68 -7.17 4.94 18.20
N MET A 69 -5.94 4.74 18.69
CA MET A 69 -5.60 4.74 20.12
C MET A 69 -5.92 6.09 20.78
N SER A 70 -5.75 7.19 20.04
CA SER A 70 -6.05 8.55 20.49
C SER A 70 -7.53 8.91 20.39
N ARG A 71 -8.42 7.94 20.12
CA ARG A 71 -9.87 8.14 19.95
C ARG A 71 -10.23 9.16 18.86
N ALA A 72 -9.42 9.23 17.81
CA ALA A 72 -9.72 10.04 16.64
C ALA A 72 -11.04 9.60 15.97
N ASN A 73 -11.59 10.46 15.10
CA ASN A 73 -12.89 10.22 14.47
C ASN A 73 -12.90 8.88 13.69
N HIS A 74 -13.75 7.95 14.14
CA HIS A 74 -13.82 6.59 13.60
C HIS A 74 -14.17 6.54 12.11
N MET A 75 -15.16 7.32 11.68
CA MET A 75 -15.56 7.37 10.26
C MET A 75 -14.44 7.93 9.38
N GLY A 76 -13.70 8.93 9.86
CA GLY A 76 -12.53 9.48 9.17
C GLY A 76 -11.44 8.43 8.97
N LEU A 77 -11.13 7.64 10.01
CA LEU A 77 -10.15 6.56 9.92
C LEU A 77 -10.59 5.47 8.94
N MET A 78 -11.87 5.07 8.95
CA MET A 78 -12.41 4.11 7.98
C MET A 78 -12.29 4.62 6.54
N ALA A 79 -12.64 5.88 6.29
CA ALA A 79 -12.57 6.48 4.96
C ALA A 79 -11.13 6.53 4.44
N ILE A 80 -10.17 6.95 5.28
CA ILE A 80 -8.75 7.03 4.91
C ILE A 80 -8.17 5.62 4.72
N GLY A 81 -8.52 4.66 5.59
CA GLY A 81 -8.13 3.26 5.44
C GLY A 81 -8.64 2.64 4.14
N ALA A 82 -9.90 2.90 3.78
CA ALA A 82 -10.48 2.44 2.51
C ALA A 82 -9.78 3.10 1.30
N LEU A 83 -9.48 4.40 1.37
CA LEU A 83 -8.75 5.13 0.33
C LEU A 83 -7.36 4.54 0.10
N PHE A 84 -6.66 4.23 1.18
CA PHE A 84 -5.35 3.57 1.11
C PHE A 84 -5.43 2.21 0.42
N LEU A 85 -6.35 1.35 0.85
CA LEU A 85 -6.53 0.01 0.29
C LEU A 85 -6.90 0.08 -1.20
N ALA A 86 -7.80 0.97 -1.59
CA ALA A 86 -8.14 1.21 -2.99
C ALA A 86 -6.90 1.63 -3.80
N GLY A 87 -6.10 2.56 -3.27
CA GLY A 87 -4.85 2.99 -3.89
C GLY A 87 -3.84 1.83 -4.08
N ARG A 88 -3.73 0.93 -3.09
CA ARG A 88 -2.86 -0.25 -3.18
C ARG A 88 -3.33 -1.23 -4.26
N ILE A 89 -4.63 -1.50 -4.32
CA ILE A 89 -5.23 -2.35 -5.35
C ILE A 89 -5.00 -1.74 -6.74
N SER A 90 -5.29 -0.45 -6.93
CA SER A 90 -5.07 0.25 -8.21
C SER A 90 -3.59 0.26 -8.62
N HIS A 91 -2.68 0.44 -7.67
CA HIS A 91 -1.24 0.41 -7.94
C HIS A 91 -0.77 -0.97 -8.44
N ILE A 92 -1.20 -2.04 -7.76
CA ILE A 92 -0.89 -3.42 -8.17
C ILE A 92 -1.45 -3.66 -9.58
N ILE A 93 -2.73 -3.37 -9.83
CA ILE A 93 -3.34 -3.53 -11.16
C ILE A 93 -2.55 -2.74 -12.23
N GLY A 94 -2.14 -1.51 -11.91
CA GLY A 94 -1.38 -0.66 -12.81
C GLY A 94 0.01 -1.19 -13.15
N LEU A 95 0.63 -1.99 -12.29
CA LEU A 95 1.93 -2.62 -12.57
C LEU A 95 1.82 -3.80 -13.54
N TYR A 96 0.66 -4.47 -13.63
CA TYR A 96 0.42 -5.54 -14.63
C TYR A 96 -0.28 -5.03 -15.89
N ALA A 97 -0.68 -3.74 -15.92
CA ALA A 97 -1.27 -3.14 -17.11
C ALA A 97 -0.24 -3.00 -18.24
N LYS A 98 -0.69 -3.18 -19.48
CA LYS A 98 0.15 -2.94 -20.66
C LYS A 98 0.57 -1.47 -20.69
N VAL A 99 1.87 -1.23 -20.85
CA VAL A 99 2.45 0.12 -20.90
C VAL A 99 2.50 0.57 -22.36
N GLU A 100 1.81 1.65 -22.69
CA GLU A 100 2.04 2.36 -23.94
C GLU A 100 3.34 3.18 -23.83
N PRO A 101 4.17 3.25 -24.89
CA PRO A 101 5.40 4.04 -24.87
C PRO A 101 5.12 5.50 -24.46
N GLY A 102 5.81 5.98 -23.43
CA GLY A 102 5.75 7.38 -22.99
C GLY A 102 4.63 7.75 -22.01
N LYS A 103 3.74 6.82 -21.62
CA LYS A 103 2.69 7.11 -20.62
C LYS A 103 2.64 6.04 -19.52
N PRO A 104 2.80 6.41 -18.24
CA PRO A 104 2.56 5.47 -17.16
C PRO A 104 1.07 5.07 -17.15
N PRO A 105 0.74 3.79 -16.92
CA PRO A 105 -0.64 3.33 -16.90
C PRO A 105 -1.43 4.07 -15.81
N LEU A 106 -2.59 4.63 -16.18
CA LEU A 106 -3.43 5.45 -15.29
C LEU A 106 -3.68 4.81 -13.91
N PRO A 107 -3.98 3.49 -13.78
CA PRO A 107 -4.21 2.86 -12.48
C PRO A 107 -2.99 2.95 -11.54
N ARG A 108 -1.77 2.89 -12.11
CA ARG A 108 -0.53 3.02 -11.34
C ARG A 108 -0.41 4.43 -10.77
N SER A 109 -0.63 5.45 -11.60
CA SER A 109 -0.54 6.86 -11.18
C SER A 109 -1.57 7.20 -10.12
N ILE A 110 -2.82 6.73 -10.29
CA ILE A 110 -3.88 6.89 -9.29
C ILE A 110 -3.46 6.23 -7.96
N GLY A 111 -2.94 5.01 -8.02
CA GLY A 111 -2.51 4.27 -6.83
C GLY A 111 -1.37 4.96 -6.06
N VAL A 112 -0.44 5.62 -6.76
CA VAL A 112 0.61 6.45 -6.13
C VAL A 112 0.00 7.66 -5.43
N ILE A 113 -0.84 8.43 -6.14
CA ILE A 113 -1.45 9.66 -5.61
C ILE A 113 -2.27 9.36 -4.36
N LEU A 114 -3.11 8.33 -4.40
CA LEU A 114 -3.95 7.96 -3.26
C LEU A 114 -3.14 7.60 -2.01
N THR A 115 -1.99 6.95 -2.19
CA THR A 115 -1.14 6.59 -1.06
C THR A 115 -0.35 7.75 -0.49
N TRP A 116 0.13 8.66 -1.33
CA TRP A 116 0.76 9.89 -0.85
C TRP A 116 -0.25 10.78 -0.13
N LEU A 117 -1.47 10.91 -0.66
CA LEU A 117 -2.56 11.62 0.03
C LEU A 117 -2.87 10.99 1.38
N THR A 118 -3.00 9.66 1.44
CA THR A 118 -3.22 8.95 2.71
C THR A 118 -2.11 9.26 3.72
N LEU A 119 -0.84 9.17 3.30
CA LEU A 119 0.30 9.45 4.16
C LEU A 119 0.31 10.90 4.65
N ALA A 120 0.07 11.86 3.75
CA ALA A 120 0.04 13.28 4.10
C ALA A 120 -1.09 13.58 5.10
N ILE A 121 -2.29 13.05 4.87
CA ILE A 121 -3.45 13.27 5.76
C ILE A 121 -3.21 12.64 7.13
N LEU A 122 -2.78 11.37 7.19
CA LEU A 122 -2.54 10.70 8.47
C LEU A 122 -1.39 11.35 9.26
N SER A 123 -0.31 11.74 8.58
CA SER A 123 0.82 12.42 9.23
C SER A 123 0.40 13.78 9.77
N GLY A 124 -0.30 14.59 8.95
CA GLY A 124 -0.80 15.91 9.36
C GLY A 124 -1.79 15.82 10.51
N TRP A 125 -2.71 14.85 10.48
CA TRP A 125 -3.66 14.63 11.56
C TRP A 125 -2.95 14.19 12.85
N THR A 126 -1.99 13.29 12.75
CA THR A 126 -1.21 12.84 13.92
C THR A 126 -0.45 14.00 14.56
N ILE A 127 0.24 14.82 13.75
CA ILE A 127 0.97 16.01 14.24
C ILE A 127 0.00 17.04 14.85
N GLY A 128 -1.12 17.32 14.18
CA GLY A 128 -2.12 18.27 14.67
C GLY A 128 -2.76 17.83 15.99
N LEU A 129 -3.03 16.53 16.15
CA LEU A 129 -3.53 15.97 17.40
C LEU A 129 -2.51 16.18 18.52
N LEU A 130 -1.23 15.89 18.29
CA LEU A 130 -0.18 16.10 19.29
C LEU A 130 0.01 17.57 19.64
N ALA A 131 -0.10 18.48 18.67
CA ALA A 131 0.05 19.92 18.91
C ALA A 131 -1.05 20.51 19.82
N VAL A 132 -2.27 19.95 19.79
CA VAL A 132 -3.42 20.41 20.59
C VAL A 132 -3.52 19.67 21.94
N SER A 133 -2.85 18.53 22.07
CA SER A 133 -2.92 17.67 23.27
C SER A 133 -1.84 17.96 24.31
N ASN A 134 -0.96 18.94 24.06
CA ASN A 134 0.04 19.46 25.00
C ASN A 134 -0.44 20.80 25.58
#